data_AF-K5V263-F1
#
_entry.id   AF-K5V263-F1
#
_cell.length_a   1.000
_cell.length_b   1.000
_cell.length_c   1.000
_cell.angle_alpha   90.00
_cell.angle_beta   90.00
_cell.angle_gamma   90.00
#
_symmetry.space_group_name_H-M   'P 1'
#
loop_
_entity.id
_entity.type
_entity.pdbx_description
1 polymer ?
#
loop_
_entity_poly.entity_id
_entity_poly.type
_entity_poly.pdbx_seq_one_letter_code
_entity_poly.pdbx_strand_id
1 'polypeptide(L)'
;MDDGDAIPLSQVYVHNYLHLLGIVILFYDHAITFDGEFWRVWRTPRSGASILFFVNRYFAFFSNIAITAGNFALFQTIQGCAHYAFYRQLSLIVAQVIVAVIQFLRTYALYGRDRRIVIAVLSVAAILLSLSIWAVVGQTSTYTLAQGCHAASSRTSAIHIAVAWEALFIWDLMIFSLTFFKSIQNRGQYAGGRNDLVSLMIRDGAIYFGVMACAQCSNTLTFYLSPPALRGCLSTFASNMSVTMMSRLMLNLHRTTMNGSRNYDATTTEFGSVMSTNMRFTSRFGTTNVHTNGAHEEDAPSNSRSAGGSSVTAATSEDYEMRDMRTLT
;
A
#
# COMPACT_ATOMS: atom_id res chain seq x y z
N MET A 1 3.72 31.41 42.73
CA MET A 1 3.98 30.13 42.05
C MET A 1 2.61 29.72 41.56
N ASP A 2 2.34 30.05 40.30
CA ASP A 2 0.99 30.21 39.76
C ASP A 2 0.34 28.83 39.52
N ASP A 3 -0.86 28.63 40.05
CA ASP A 3 -1.73 27.45 39.83
C ASP A 3 -2.37 27.46 38.42
N GLY A 4 -1.63 27.91 37.40
CA GLY A 4 -2.15 28.26 36.07
C GLY A 4 -2.03 27.20 34.97
N ASP A 5 -1.25 26.13 35.15
CA ASP A 5 -0.94 25.15 34.09
C ASP A 5 -1.34 23.71 34.45
N ALA A 6 -2.37 23.53 35.28
CA ALA A 6 -2.95 22.21 35.48
C ALA A 6 -3.73 21.78 34.22
N ILE A 7 -3.20 20.80 33.48
CA ILE A 7 -3.90 20.22 32.33
C ILE A 7 -5.27 19.70 32.80
N PRO A 8 -6.39 20.16 32.23
CA PRO A 8 -7.70 19.75 32.71
C PRO A 8 -7.93 18.26 32.41
N LEU A 9 -8.35 17.51 33.43
CA LEU A 9 -8.65 16.08 33.37
C LEU A 9 -9.53 15.67 32.18
N SER A 10 -10.48 16.52 31.79
CA SER A 10 -11.35 16.30 30.63
C SER A 10 -10.59 16.13 29.32
N GLN A 11 -9.49 16.87 29.11
CA GLN A 11 -8.67 16.76 27.91
C GLN A 11 -7.92 15.43 27.86
N VAL A 12 -7.45 14.94 29.01
CA VAL A 12 -6.79 13.62 29.11
C VAL A 12 -7.76 12.50 28.76
N TYR A 13 -9.00 12.54 29.26
CA TYR A 13 -10.02 11.55 28.91
C TYR A 13 -10.35 11.57 27.42
N VAL A 14 -10.54 12.74 26.82
CA VAL A 14 -10.83 12.87 25.38
C VAL A 14 -9.68 12.29 24.55
N HIS A 15 -8.42 12.60 24.90
CA HIS A 15 -7.25 12.03 24.25
C HIS A 15 -7.28 10.49 24.29
N ASN A 16 -7.50 9.92 25.48
CA ASN A 16 -7.54 8.47 25.68
C ASN A 16 -8.69 7.80 24.91
N TYR A 17 -9.87 8.41 24.87
CA TYR A 17 -11.00 7.87 24.09
C TYR A 17 -10.73 7.88 22.59
N LEU A 18 -10.18 8.97 22.04
CA LEU A 18 -9.82 9.05 20.62
C LEU A 18 -8.69 8.08 20.25
N HIS A 19 -7.74 7.89 21.16
CA HIS A 19 -6.68 6.90 21.00
C HIS A 19 -7.25 5.48 20.94
N LEU A 20 -8.12 5.12 21.90
CA LEU A 20 -8.78 3.82 21.95
C LEU A 20 -9.70 3.58 20.75
N LEU A 21 -10.40 4.61 20.27
CA LEU A 21 -11.24 4.52 19.07
C LEU A 21 -10.44 3.98 17.86
N GLY A 22 -9.26 4.54 17.61
CA GLY A 22 -8.39 4.09 16.52
C GLY A 22 -7.94 2.64 16.69
N ILE A 23 -7.68 2.20 17.91
CA ILE A 23 -7.28 0.82 18.23
C ILE A 23 -8.45 -0.15 18.03
N VAL A 24 -9.63 0.20 18.53
CA VAL A 24 -10.85 -0.63 18.40
C VAL A 24 -11.19 -0.83 16.93
N ILE A 25 -11.14 0.22 16.11
CA ILE A 25 -11.39 0.12 14.66
C ILE A 25 -10.39 -0.85 14.01
N LEU A 26 -9.10 -0.77 14.36
CA LEU A 26 -8.07 -1.66 13.82
C LEU A 26 -8.36 -3.13 14.16
N PHE A 27 -8.62 -3.44 15.43
CA PHE A 27 -8.90 -4.82 15.86
C PHE A 27 -10.22 -5.35 15.32
N TYR A 28 -11.25 -4.51 15.29
CA TYR A 28 -12.53 -4.86 14.68
C TYR A 28 -12.34 -5.20 13.20
N ASP A 29 -11.57 -4.40 12.46
CA ASP A 29 -11.24 -4.69 11.06
C ASP A 29 -10.52 -6.04 10.92
N HIS A 30 -9.55 -6.33 11.78
CA HIS A 30 -8.84 -7.61 11.78
C HIS A 30 -9.82 -8.78 11.90
N ALA A 31 -10.73 -8.72 12.87
CA ALA A 31 -11.70 -9.78 13.11
C ALA A 31 -12.60 -10.03 11.89
N ILE A 32 -13.21 -8.98 11.32
CA ILE A 32 -14.17 -9.15 10.22
C ILE A 32 -13.51 -9.49 8.87
N THR A 33 -12.22 -9.20 8.70
CA THR A 33 -11.50 -9.49 7.45
C THR A 33 -10.66 -10.77 7.52
N PHE A 34 -10.57 -11.42 8.69
CA PHE A 34 -9.75 -12.61 8.91
C PHE A 34 -10.13 -13.80 8.03
N ASP A 35 -11.43 -14.10 7.86
CA ASP A 35 -11.88 -15.19 6.98
C ASP A 35 -11.34 -15.00 5.56
N GLY A 36 -11.57 -13.81 5.01
CA GLY A 36 -11.08 -13.48 3.68
C GLY A 36 -9.55 -13.40 3.59
N GLU A 37 -8.85 -13.10 4.68
CA GLU A 37 -7.39 -13.12 4.76
C GLU A 37 -6.85 -14.55 4.64
N PHE A 38 -7.43 -15.48 5.40
CA PHE A 38 -7.03 -16.88 5.42
C PHE A 38 -7.11 -17.51 4.03
N TRP A 39 -8.23 -17.31 3.33
CA TRP A 39 -8.43 -17.89 2.00
C TRP A 39 -7.54 -17.26 0.92
N ARG A 40 -7.32 -15.94 0.97
CA ARG A 40 -6.69 -15.19 -0.14
C ARG A 40 -5.19 -14.95 0.02
N VAL A 41 -4.67 -14.96 1.24
CA VAL A 41 -3.26 -14.63 1.52
C VAL A 41 -2.52 -15.81 2.13
N TRP A 42 -3.13 -16.50 3.10
CA TRP A 42 -2.48 -17.62 3.79
C TRP A 42 -2.40 -18.88 2.92
N ARG A 43 -3.46 -19.20 2.17
CA ARG A 43 -3.50 -20.39 1.30
C ARG A 43 -2.81 -20.23 -0.05
N THR A 44 -2.49 -19.02 -0.47
CA THR A 44 -1.81 -18.74 -1.74
C THR A 44 -0.30 -18.83 -1.63
N PRO A 45 0.41 -19.16 -2.72
CA PRO A 45 1.86 -19.06 -2.75
C PRO A 45 2.31 -17.65 -2.37
N ARG A 46 3.34 -17.56 -1.52
CA ARG A 46 3.82 -16.28 -0.97
C ARG A 46 4.35 -15.39 -2.08
N SER A 47 3.63 -14.32 -2.38
CA SER A 47 4.09 -13.24 -3.25
C SER A 47 4.69 -12.10 -2.43
N GLY A 48 5.50 -11.24 -3.05
CA GLY A 48 6.00 -10.03 -2.38
C GLY A 48 4.88 -9.14 -1.83
N ALA A 49 3.73 -9.09 -2.51
CA ALA A 49 2.54 -8.37 -2.03
C ALA A 49 1.94 -9.01 -0.77
N SER A 50 1.97 -10.35 -0.66
CA SER A 50 1.52 -11.07 0.54
C SER A 50 2.42 -10.76 1.74
N ILE A 51 3.74 -10.66 1.54
CA ILE A 51 4.68 -10.30 2.62
C ILE A 51 4.43 -8.86 3.09
N LEU A 52 4.31 -7.91 2.16
CA LEU A 52 4.02 -6.51 2.50
C LEU A 52 2.69 -6.37 3.25
N PHE A 53 1.68 -7.18 2.88
CA PHE A 53 0.41 -7.23 3.58
C PHE A 53 0.59 -7.67 5.03
N PHE A 54 1.32 -8.76 5.27
CA PHE A 54 1.59 -9.26 6.61
C PHE A 54 2.37 -8.25 7.45
N VAL A 55 3.41 -7.66 6.88
CA VAL A 55 4.23 -6.64 7.56
C VAL A 55 3.37 -5.45 7.96
N ASN A 56 2.58 -4.86 7.05
CA ASN A 56 1.68 -3.74 7.37
C ASN A 56 0.70 -4.06 8.49
N ARG A 57 0.03 -5.20 8.36
CA ARG A 57 -1.11 -5.56 9.21
C ARG A 57 -0.68 -6.04 10.60
N TYR A 58 0.24 -7.00 10.66
CA TYR A 58 0.63 -7.61 11.93
C TYR A 58 1.61 -6.75 12.72
N PHE A 59 2.46 -5.94 12.06
CA PHE A 59 3.25 -4.94 12.77
C PHE A 59 2.35 -3.98 13.55
N ALA A 60 1.32 -3.44 12.90
CA ALA A 60 0.35 -2.55 13.54
C ALA A 60 -0.42 -3.27 14.65
N PHE A 61 -0.82 -4.52 14.44
CA PHE A 61 -1.49 -5.32 15.46
C PHE A 61 -0.66 -5.46 16.75
N PHE A 62 0.58 -5.97 16.64
CA PHE A 62 1.42 -6.19 17.82
C PHE A 62 1.91 -4.90 18.47
N SER A 63 2.25 -3.88 17.68
CA SER A 63 2.63 -2.57 18.23
C SER A 63 1.47 -1.91 19.00
N ASN A 64 0.23 -1.98 18.49
CA ASN A 64 -0.93 -1.45 19.21
C ASN A 64 -1.22 -2.24 20.51
N ILE A 65 -0.96 -3.56 20.57
CA ILE A 65 -1.03 -4.32 21.83
C ILE A 65 -0.05 -3.76 22.85
N ALA A 66 1.22 -3.59 22.47
CA ALA A 66 2.26 -3.07 23.36
C ALA A 66 1.96 -1.62 23.82
N ILE A 67 1.50 -0.77 22.90
CA ILE A 67 1.10 0.61 23.22
C ILE A 67 -0.07 0.63 24.20
N THR A 68 -1.07 -0.24 24.00
CA THR A 68 -2.24 -0.36 24.89
C THR A 68 -1.82 -0.85 26.26
N ALA A 69 -0.99 -1.89 26.34
CA ALA A 69 -0.46 -2.39 27.61
C ALA A 69 0.31 -1.30 28.38
N GLY A 70 1.13 -0.52 27.68
CA GLY A 70 1.85 0.61 28.28
C GLY A 70 0.93 1.74 28.74
N ASN A 71 -0.22 1.98 28.09
CA ASN A 71 -1.19 2.98 28.55
C ASN A 71 -1.84 2.61 29.89
N PHE A 72 -1.99 1.31 30.19
CA PHE A 72 -2.51 0.82 31.47
C PHE A 72 -1.42 0.59 32.52
N ALA A 73 -0.14 0.76 32.17
CA ALA A 73 0.97 0.58 33.10
C ALA A 73 1.16 1.80 34.00
N LEU A 74 1.42 1.56 35.29
CA LEU A 74 1.81 2.59 36.25
C LEU A 74 3.33 2.81 36.17
N PHE A 75 3.75 3.90 35.55
CA PHE A 75 5.18 4.26 35.45
C PHE A 75 5.67 4.88 36.77
N GLN A 76 6.54 4.16 37.47
CA GLN A 76 7.17 4.63 38.72
C GLN A 76 8.39 5.53 38.46
N THR A 77 8.95 5.53 37.24
CA THR A 77 10.17 6.28 36.88
C THR A 77 9.96 7.13 35.63
N ILE A 78 10.58 8.32 35.61
CA ILE A 78 10.60 9.23 34.44
C ILE A 78 11.24 8.55 33.23
N GLN A 79 12.30 7.76 33.46
CA GLN A 79 13.01 7.04 32.41
C GLN A 79 12.11 5.98 31.74
N GLY A 80 11.31 5.23 32.51
CA GLY A 80 10.36 4.27 31.95
C GLY A 80 9.31 4.94 31.05
N CYS A 81 8.82 6.10 31.47
CA CYS A 81 7.91 6.91 30.66
C CYS A 81 8.56 7.41 29.35
N ALA A 82 9.79 7.91 29.42
CA ALA A 82 10.52 8.38 28.24
C ALA A 82 10.76 7.24 27.21
N HIS A 83 11.13 6.04 27.67
CA HIS A 83 11.28 4.87 26.79
C HIS A 83 9.95 4.45 26.16
N TYR A 84 8.85 4.49 26.91
CA TYR A 84 7.52 4.21 26.38
C TYR A 84 7.10 5.22 25.31
N ALA A 85 7.27 6.52 25.58
CA ALA A 85 6.95 7.58 24.62
C ALA A 85 7.76 7.44 23.33
N PHE A 86 9.07 7.16 23.46
CA PHE A 86 9.94 6.89 22.32
C PHE A 86 9.48 5.66 21.52
N TYR A 87 9.17 4.55 22.20
CA TYR A 87 8.67 3.34 21.57
C TYR A 87 7.37 3.59 20.80
N ARG A 88 6.43 4.34 21.39
CA ARG A 88 5.17 4.72 20.74
C ARG A 88 5.43 5.54 19.47
N GLN A 89 6.28 6.57 19.56
CA GLN A 89 6.60 7.43 18.42
C GLN A 89 7.32 6.65 17.30
N LEU A 90 8.29 5.82 17.67
CA LEU A 90 8.99 4.95 16.73
C LEU A 90 8.03 3.95 16.04
N SER A 91 7.11 3.36 16.80
CA SER A 91 6.11 2.43 16.25
C SER A 91 5.19 3.11 15.22
N LEU A 92 4.75 4.34 15.50
CA LEU A 92 3.98 5.14 14.54
C LEU A 92 4.80 5.43 13.27
N ILE A 93 6.06 5.86 13.42
CA ILE A 93 6.95 6.14 12.28
C ILE A 93 7.12 4.89 11.41
N VAL A 94 7.43 3.74 12.02
CA VAL A 94 7.62 2.48 11.27
C VAL A 94 6.34 2.07 10.55
N ALA A 95 5.18 2.18 11.20
CA ALA A 95 3.88 1.91 10.55
C ALA A 95 3.64 2.83 9.34
N GLN A 96 3.90 4.13 9.47
CA GLN A 96 3.74 5.09 8.38
C GLN A 96 4.71 4.83 7.23
N VAL A 97 5.97 4.47 7.51
CA VAL A 97 6.94 4.11 6.48
C VAL A 97 6.50 2.87 5.71
N ILE A 98 6.00 1.84 6.41
CA ILE A 98 5.46 0.64 5.75
C ILE A 98 4.31 1.04 4.82
N VAL A 99 3.33 1.81 5.31
CA VAL A 99 2.21 2.28 4.48
C VAL A 99 2.74 3.05 3.26
N ALA A 100 3.62 4.05 3.46
CA ALA A 100 4.16 4.89 2.39
C ALA A 100 4.85 4.06 1.30
N VAL A 101 5.63 3.03 1.68
CA VAL A 101 6.26 2.11 0.71
C VAL A 101 5.21 1.37 -0.11
N ILE A 102 4.15 0.84 0.51
CA ILE A 102 3.11 0.09 -0.22
C ILE A 102 2.30 1.04 -1.12
N GLN A 103 2.00 2.26 -0.65
CA GLN A 103 1.36 3.31 -1.44
C GLN A 103 2.19 3.68 -2.68
N PHE A 104 3.51 3.84 -2.51
CA PHE A 104 4.45 4.11 -3.60
C PHE A 104 4.47 2.97 -4.63
N LEU A 105 4.67 1.73 -4.17
CA LEU A 105 4.72 0.55 -5.05
C LEU A 105 3.44 0.40 -5.86
N ARG A 106 2.29 0.67 -5.24
CA ARG A 106 0.99 0.65 -5.91
C ARG A 106 0.88 1.73 -6.98
N THR A 107 1.26 2.96 -6.65
CA THR A 107 1.23 4.08 -7.60
C THR A 107 2.17 3.81 -8.78
N TYR A 108 3.37 3.27 -8.50
CA TYR A 108 4.31 2.85 -9.54
C TYR A 108 3.73 1.79 -10.49
N ALA A 109 3.04 0.78 -9.94
CA ALA A 109 2.37 -0.23 -10.75
C ALA A 109 1.20 0.36 -11.58
N LEU A 110 0.42 1.27 -10.98
CA LEU A 110 -0.73 1.91 -11.62
C LEU A 110 -0.33 2.75 -12.85
N TYR A 111 0.84 3.40 -12.81
CA TYR A 111 1.39 4.18 -13.91
C TYR A 111 2.21 3.34 -14.90
N GLY A 112 2.03 2.02 -14.93
CA GLY A 112 2.67 1.14 -15.92
C GLY A 112 4.19 1.14 -15.83
N ARG A 113 4.74 1.39 -14.63
CA ARG A 113 6.19 1.42 -14.38
C ARG A 113 6.95 2.57 -15.07
N ASP A 114 6.27 3.66 -15.41
CA ASP A 114 6.91 4.85 -15.97
C ASP A 114 7.94 5.46 -15.00
N ARG A 115 9.19 5.58 -15.45
CA ARG A 115 10.31 6.13 -14.67
C ARG A 115 10.10 7.60 -14.32
N ARG A 116 9.36 8.37 -15.12
CA ARG A 116 9.12 9.80 -14.86
C ARG A 116 8.36 10.02 -13.55
N ILE A 117 7.30 9.24 -13.36
CA ILE A 117 6.47 9.28 -12.14
C ILE A 117 7.28 8.80 -10.94
N VAL A 118 8.12 7.76 -11.11
CA VAL A 118 9.02 7.29 -10.04
C VAL A 118 9.97 8.40 -9.59
N ILE A 119 10.64 9.06 -10.53
CA ILE A 119 11.60 10.11 -10.21
C ILE A 119 10.89 11.28 -9.49
N ALA A 120 9.70 11.67 -9.97
CA ALA A 120 8.91 12.71 -9.34
C ALA A 120 8.44 12.35 -7.91
N VAL A 121 7.95 11.12 -7.71
CA VAL A 121 7.48 10.70 -6.38
C VAL A 121 8.65 10.51 -5.42
N LEU A 122 9.78 9.96 -5.87
CA LEU A 122 10.98 9.79 -5.05
C LEU A 122 11.66 11.11 -4.71
N SER A 123 11.65 12.10 -5.61
CA SER A 123 12.20 13.43 -5.31
C SER A 123 11.39 14.12 -4.20
N VAL A 124 10.06 14.07 -4.29
CA VAL A 124 9.18 14.56 -3.23
C VAL A 124 9.38 13.78 -1.94
N ALA A 125 9.47 12.43 -2.00
CA ALA A 125 9.75 11.60 -0.83
C ALA A 125 11.05 12.02 -0.12
N ALA A 126 12.12 12.26 -0.88
CA ALA A 126 13.41 12.65 -0.34
C ALA A 126 13.35 14.02 0.37
N ILE A 127 12.63 14.99 -0.21
CA ILE A 127 12.44 16.32 0.39
C ILE A 127 11.65 16.20 1.70
N LEU A 128 10.51 15.51 1.67
CA LEU A 128 9.64 15.32 2.83
C LEU A 128 10.34 14.54 3.95
N LEU A 129 11.11 13.51 3.60
CA LEU A 129 11.90 12.73 4.55
C LEU A 129 12.99 13.60 5.19
N SER A 130 13.70 14.40 4.39
CA SER A 130 14.75 15.29 4.91
C SER A 130 14.18 16.31 5.89
N LEU A 131 13.04 16.93 5.57
CA LEU A 131 12.33 17.85 6.45
C LEU A 131 11.88 17.14 7.74
N SER A 132 11.37 15.92 7.63
CA SER A 132 10.92 15.14 8.78
C SER A 132 12.09 14.75 9.70
N ILE A 133 13.23 14.33 9.15
CA ILE A 133 14.42 13.99 9.93
C ILE A 133 14.94 15.23 10.66
N TRP A 134 15.06 16.36 9.96
CA TRP A 134 15.47 17.63 10.57
C TRP A 134 14.54 18.03 11.73
N ALA A 135 13.22 17.88 11.53
CA ALA A 135 12.24 18.20 12.55
C ALA A 135 12.34 17.27 13.77
N VAL A 136 12.59 15.97 13.58
CA VAL A 136 12.71 15.01 14.69
C VAL A 136 14.00 15.20 15.48
N VAL A 137 15.12 15.50 14.81
CA VAL A 137 16.43 15.70 15.48
C VAL A 137 16.47 16.99 16.30
N GLY A 138 15.71 18.02 15.92
CA GLY A 138 15.64 19.30 16.65
C GLY A 138 14.86 19.26 17.97
N GLN A 139 14.36 18.10 18.41
CA GLN A 139 13.49 18.00 19.59
C GLN A 139 14.28 18.00 20.91
N THR A 140 13.90 18.88 21.84
CA THR A 140 14.28 18.79 23.25
C THR A 140 13.06 18.37 24.08
N SER A 141 13.07 17.15 24.61
CA SER A 141 11.93 16.58 25.32
C SER A 141 12.10 16.70 26.84
N THR A 142 11.16 17.40 27.48
CA THR A 142 10.99 17.42 28.94
C THR A 142 9.82 16.52 29.31
N TYR A 143 10.02 15.54 30.21
CA TYR A 143 8.99 14.59 30.63
C TYR A 143 8.57 14.86 32.07
N THR A 144 7.27 14.89 32.33
CA THR A 144 6.69 15.13 33.66
C THR A 144 5.82 13.94 34.07
N LEU A 145 5.90 13.54 35.34
CA LEU A 145 5.17 12.37 35.87
C LEU A 145 3.82 12.71 36.52
N ALA A 146 3.38 13.97 36.45
CA ALA A 146 2.12 14.40 37.04
C ALA A 146 0.94 13.73 36.31
N GLN A 147 0.31 12.74 36.97
CA GLN A 147 -0.93 12.08 36.56
C GLN A 147 -0.86 11.12 35.37
N GLY A 148 0.31 10.54 35.11
CA GLY A 148 0.53 9.51 34.07
C GLY A 148 1.82 9.74 33.29
N CYS A 149 2.12 8.87 32.32
CA CYS A 149 3.20 9.13 31.37
C CYS A 149 2.69 10.05 30.25
N HIS A 150 2.59 11.34 30.56
CA HIS A 150 2.29 12.36 29.58
C HIS A 150 3.56 13.17 29.32
N ALA A 151 4.04 13.12 28.08
CA ALA A 151 5.03 14.07 27.64
C ALA A 151 4.36 15.45 27.62
N ALA A 152 4.64 16.28 28.62
CA ALA A 152 4.42 17.72 28.52
C ALA A 152 5.43 18.25 27.49
N SER A 153 5.15 18.00 26.21
CA SER A 153 5.99 18.45 25.11
C SER A 153 5.98 19.98 25.13
N SER A 154 7.17 20.57 25.24
CA SER A 154 7.35 22.00 25.04
C SER A 154 6.71 22.43 23.71
N ARG A 155 6.22 23.67 23.63
CA ARG A 155 5.58 24.21 22.40
C ARG A 155 6.46 23.98 21.17
N THR A 156 7.77 24.07 21.33
CA THR A 156 8.78 23.81 20.28
C THR A 156 8.75 22.35 19.82
N SER A 157 8.79 21.38 20.73
CA SER A 157 8.75 19.95 20.39
C SER A 157 7.42 19.54 19.74
N ALA A 158 6.30 20.16 20.14
CA ALA A 158 5.01 19.94 19.48
C ALA A 158 4.99 20.44 18.03
N ILE A 159 5.62 21.59 17.75
CA ILE A 159 5.75 22.13 16.38
C ILE A 159 6.62 21.20 15.53
N HIS A 160 7.74 20.72 16.06
CA HIS A 160 8.60 19.77 15.36
C HIS A 160 7.88 18.47 14.99
N ILE A 161 7.05 17.93 15.88
CA ILE A 161 6.23 16.74 15.57
C ILE A 161 5.18 17.08 14.51
N ALA A 162 4.56 18.27 14.57
CA ALA A 162 3.57 18.70 13.59
C ALA A 162 4.15 18.72 12.15
N VAL A 163 5.38 19.21 11.98
CA VAL A 163 6.06 19.25 10.66
C VAL A 163 6.19 17.85 10.04
N ALA A 164 6.49 16.81 10.85
CA ALA A 164 6.56 15.44 10.35
C ALA A 164 5.19 14.91 9.90
N TRP A 165 4.12 15.23 10.61
CA TRP A 165 2.75 14.86 10.22
C TRP A 165 2.25 15.65 9.01
N GLU A 166 2.64 16.90 8.86
CA GLU A 166 2.39 17.68 7.65
C GLU A 166 3.06 17.07 6.43
N ALA A 167 4.32 16.66 6.56
CA ALA A 167 5.03 15.98 5.48
C ALA A 167 4.31 14.69 5.07
N LEU A 168 3.82 13.90 6.04
CA LEU A 168 2.99 12.72 5.77
C LEU A 168 1.66 13.08 5.08
N PHE A 169 0.98 14.15 5.51
CA PHE A 169 -0.24 14.60 4.87
C PHE A 169 -0.02 15.01 3.41
N ILE A 170 1.06 15.76 3.13
CA ILE A 170 1.42 16.16 1.76
C ILE A 170 1.71 14.92 0.90
N TRP A 171 2.42 13.93 1.47
CA TRP A 171 2.66 12.65 0.81
C TRP A 171 1.35 11.93 0.45
N ASP A 172 0.43 11.78 1.41
CA ASP A 172 -0.85 11.11 1.20
C ASP A 172 -1.73 11.86 0.17
N LEU A 173 -1.73 13.19 0.21
CA LEU A 173 -2.45 14.03 -0.74
C LEU A 173 -1.89 13.89 -2.16
N MET A 174 -0.57 13.84 -2.31
CA MET A 174 0.08 13.61 -3.60
C MET A 174 -0.31 12.25 -4.18
N ILE A 175 -0.18 11.17 -3.40
CA ILE A 175 -0.52 9.81 -3.85
C ILE A 175 -2.00 9.69 -4.19
N PHE A 176 -2.87 10.27 -3.36
CA PHE A 176 -4.30 10.33 -3.63
C PHE A 176 -4.59 11.05 -4.95
N SER A 177 -3.99 12.23 -5.17
CA SER A 177 -4.18 13.03 -6.37
C SER A 177 -3.75 12.27 -7.62
N LEU A 178 -2.54 11.66 -7.61
CA LEU A 178 -2.07 10.83 -8.73
C LEU A 178 -3.03 9.68 -9.02
N THR A 179 -3.44 8.94 -7.99
CA THR A 179 -4.38 7.83 -8.16
C THR A 179 -5.73 8.30 -8.70
N PHE A 180 -6.24 9.40 -8.19
CA PHE A 180 -7.53 9.97 -8.59
C PHE A 180 -7.50 10.48 -10.04
N PHE A 181 -6.47 11.22 -10.42
CA PHE A 181 -6.30 11.68 -11.81
C PHE A 181 -6.19 10.51 -12.78
N LYS A 182 -5.48 9.44 -12.40
CA LYS A 182 -5.38 8.24 -13.23
C LYS A 182 -6.71 7.50 -13.35
N SER A 183 -7.49 7.44 -12.27
CA SER A 183 -8.84 6.89 -12.28
C SER A 183 -9.75 7.65 -13.24
N ILE A 184 -9.72 8.99 -13.21
CA ILE A 184 -10.49 9.84 -14.14
C ILE A 184 -9.99 9.68 -15.58
N GLN A 185 -8.67 9.64 -15.82
CA GLN A 185 -8.12 9.47 -17.16
C GLN A 185 -8.61 8.16 -17.81
N ASN A 186 -8.64 7.09 -17.02
CA ASN A 186 -9.08 5.79 -17.50
C ASN A 186 -10.62 5.71 -17.66
N ARG A 187 -11.39 6.71 -17.18
CA ARG A 187 -12.86 6.78 -17.34
C ARG A 187 -13.28 6.76 -18.82
N GLY A 188 -12.53 7.43 -19.69
CA GLY A 188 -12.83 7.54 -21.12
C GLY A 188 -12.75 6.22 -21.89
N GLN A 189 -11.92 5.27 -21.41
CA GLN A 189 -11.77 3.95 -22.04
C GLN A 189 -12.94 2.99 -21.75
N TYR A 190 -13.79 3.32 -20.76
CA TYR A 190 -14.95 2.51 -20.35
C TYR A 190 -16.28 3.24 -20.62
N ALA A 191 -16.32 4.12 -21.61
CA ALA A 191 -17.44 5.01 -21.97
C ALA A 191 -18.68 4.30 -22.55
N GLY A 192 -19.02 3.11 -22.05
CA GLY A 192 -20.23 2.35 -22.38
C GLY A 192 -21.29 2.31 -21.28
N GLY A 193 -21.08 2.93 -20.11
CA GLY A 193 -22.05 2.87 -19.00
C GLY A 193 -22.06 4.10 -18.11
N ARG A 194 -23.24 4.46 -17.59
CA ARG A 194 -23.49 5.46 -16.52
C ARG A 194 -22.86 5.02 -15.19
N ASN A 195 -21.55 4.79 -15.18
CA ASN A 195 -20.85 4.38 -13.97
C ASN A 195 -20.70 5.59 -13.04
N ASP A 196 -21.26 5.48 -11.85
CA ASP A 196 -21.13 6.44 -10.76
C ASP A 196 -19.64 6.69 -10.43
N LEU A 197 -19.30 7.95 -10.12
CA LEU A 197 -17.93 8.36 -9.79
C LEU A 197 -17.40 7.56 -8.59
N VAL A 198 -18.26 7.30 -7.60
CA VAL A 198 -17.90 6.52 -6.41
C VAL A 198 -17.59 5.07 -6.80
N SER A 199 -18.37 4.46 -7.71
CA SER A 199 -18.10 3.12 -8.22
C SER A 199 -16.74 3.04 -8.93
N LEU A 200 -16.35 4.08 -9.66
CA LEU A 200 -15.05 4.16 -10.32
C LEU A 200 -13.91 4.26 -9.29
N MET A 201 -14.07 5.13 -8.29
CA MET A 201 -13.09 5.32 -7.22
C MET A 201 -12.92 4.09 -6.33
N ILE A 202 -13.99 3.33 -6.10
CA ILE A 202 -13.95 2.05 -5.37
C ILE A 202 -13.20 1.01 -6.20
N ARG A 203 -13.51 0.91 -7.49
CA ARG A 203 -12.88 -0.06 -8.40
C ARG A 203 -11.38 0.17 -8.52
N ASP A 204 -10.98 1.43 -8.68
CA ASP A 204 -9.57 1.81 -8.84
C ASP A 204 -8.87 1.97 -7.47
N GLY A 205 -9.61 1.85 -6.37
CA GLY A 205 -9.13 1.96 -5.00
C GLY A 205 -8.59 3.34 -4.62
N ALA A 206 -9.03 4.39 -5.31
CA ALA A 206 -8.72 5.79 -5.00
C ALA A 206 -9.41 6.24 -3.69
N ILE A 207 -10.59 5.70 -3.39
CA ILE A 207 -11.34 6.01 -2.18
C ILE A 207 -10.56 5.69 -0.90
N TYR A 208 -9.78 4.60 -0.90
CA TYR A 208 -8.95 4.21 0.24
C TYR A 208 -7.88 5.28 0.52
N PHE A 209 -7.21 5.79 -0.51
CA PHE A 209 -6.24 6.89 -0.35
C PHE A 209 -6.90 8.19 0.09
N GLY A 210 -8.12 8.47 -0.37
CA GLY A 210 -8.88 9.64 0.07
C GLY A 210 -9.19 9.60 1.56
N VAL A 211 -9.67 8.46 2.07
CA VAL A 211 -9.94 8.27 3.51
C VAL A 211 -8.65 8.42 4.33
N MET A 212 -7.53 7.87 3.86
CA MET A 212 -6.22 8.05 4.52
C MET A 212 -5.81 9.52 4.58
N ALA A 213 -5.87 10.23 3.45
CA ALA A 213 -5.54 11.66 3.39
C ALA A 213 -6.44 12.50 4.30
N CYS A 214 -7.74 12.20 4.39
CA CYS A 214 -8.67 12.87 5.31
C CYS A 214 -8.33 12.61 6.79
N ALA A 215 -8.00 11.37 7.15
CA ALA A 215 -7.61 11.02 8.51
C ALA A 215 -6.31 11.73 8.92
N GLN A 216 -5.34 11.81 8.00
CA GLN A 216 -4.06 12.46 8.22
C GLN A 216 -4.20 13.98 8.28
N CYS A 217 -5.03 14.57 7.42
CA CYS A 217 -5.44 15.97 7.49
C CYS A 217 -6.05 16.29 8.87
N SER A 218 -7.01 15.48 9.32
CA SER A 218 -7.65 15.65 10.62
C SER A 218 -6.64 15.62 11.76
N ASN A 219 -5.67 14.68 11.72
CA ASN A 219 -4.60 14.63 12.69
C ASN A 219 -3.70 15.88 12.65
N THR A 220 -3.28 16.31 11.47
CA THR A 220 -2.48 17.54 11.30
C THR A 220 -3.20 18.77 11.85
N LEU A 221 -4.50 18.90 11.58
CA LEU A 221 -5.33 20.00 12.11
C LEU A 221 -5.34 20.04 13.65
N THR A 222 -5.24 18.88 14.33
CA THR A 222 -5.20 18.88 15.81
C THR A 222 -3.99 19.61 16.37
N PHE A 223 -2.85 19.65 15.67
CA PHE A 223 -1.68 20.37 16.14
C PHE A 223 -1.88 21.90 16.14
N TYR A 224 -2.72 22.41 15.23
CA TYR A 224 -2.98 23.83 15.05
C TYR A 224 -4.20 24.33 15.82
N LEU A 225 -5.29 23.56 15.78
CA LEU A 225 -6.59 23.99 16.29
C LEU A 225 -6.84 23.53 17.73
N SER A 226 -6.15 22.49 18.21
CA SER A 226 -6.45 21.91 19.52
C SER A 226 -5.60 22.52 20.65
N PRO A 227 -6.15 22.54 21.88
CA PRO A 227 -5.40 22.88 23.09
C PRO A 227 -4.13 22.03 23.25
N PRO A 228 -3.11 22.50 23.99
CA PRO A 228 -1.82 21.83 24.11
C PRO A 228 -1.89 20.33 24.44
N ALA A 229 -2.80 19.90 25.33
CA ALA A 229 -2.93 18.50 25.72
C ALA A 229 -3.64 17.60 24.68
N LEU A 230 -4.33 18.21 23.70
CA LEU A 230 -5.03 17.49 22.64
C LEU A 230 -4.26 17.49 21.30
N ARG A 231 -3.10 18.15 21.22
CA ARG A 231 -2.28 18.15 19.99
C ARG A 231 -1.81 16.74 19.66
N GLY A 232 -2.07 16.30 18.44
CA GLY A 232 -1.69 14.97 17.96
C GLY A 232 -2.46 13.82 18.61
N CYS A 233 -3.60 14.08 19.26
CA CYS A 233 -4.44 13.03 19.86
C CYS A 233 -4.96 12.03 18.80
N LEU A 234 -5.11 12.47 17.55
CA LEU A 234 -5.54 11.64 16.43
C LEU A 234 -4.38 10.89 15.75
N SER A 235 -3.15 10.98 16.22
CA SER A 235 -1.98 10.35 15.57
C SER A 235 -2.12 8.83 15.45
N THR A 236 -2.51 8.18 16.54
CA THR A 236 -2.78 6.73 16.55
C THR A 236 -3.99 6.39 15.68
N PHE A 237 -5.05 7.18 15.76
CA PHE A 237 -6.25 6.99 14.94
C PHE A 237 -5.93 7.06 13.45
N ALA A 238 -5.24 8.11 13.01
CA ALA A 238 -4.88 8.31 11.61
C ALA A 238 -3.92 7.20 11.13
N SER A 239 -2.95 6.81 11.96
CA SER A 239 -2.05 5.70 11.64
C SER A 239 -2.79 4.38 11.47
N ASN A 240 -3.68 4.05 12.40
CA ASN A 240 -4.48 2.82 12.33
C ASN A 240 -5.47 2.84 11.17
N MET A 241 -6.02 4.01 10.81
CA MET A 241 -6.85 4.18 9.63
C MET A 241 -6.04 3.91 8.35
N SER A 242 -4.81 4.44 8.26
CA SER A 242 -3.90 4.19 7.13
C SER A 242 -3.58 2.71 6.95
N VAL A 243 -3.23 2.02 8.03
CA VAL A 243 -2.99 0.56 8.00
C VAL A 243 -4.25 -0.18 7.55
N THR A 244 -5.41 0.15 8.12
CA THR A 244 -6.69 -0.52 7.84
C THR A 244 -7.10 -0.35 6.38
N MET A 245 -7.07 0.89 5.87
CA MET A 245 -7.40 1.19 4.48
C MET A 245 -6.44 0.49 3.51
N MET A 246 -5.15 0.47 3.84
CA MET A 246 -4.16 -0.22 3.01
C MET A 246 -4.38 -1.74 2.98
N SER A 247 -4.64 -2.36 4.13
CA SER A 247 -4.96 -3.78 4.23
C SER A 247 -6.23 -4.15 3.46
N ARG A 248 -7.31 -3.39 3.62
CA ARG A 248 -8.57 -3.62 2.88
C ARG A 248 -8.38 -3.54 1.38
N LEU A 249 -7.63 -2.54 0.94
CA LEU A 249 -7.30 -2.36 -0.46
C LEU A 249 -6.53 -3.56 -1.03
N MET A 250 -5.49 -4.02 -0.32
CA MET A 250 -4.71 -5.20 -0.74
C MET A 250 -5.57 -6.46 -0.80
N LEU A 251 -6.47 -6.67 0.18
CA LEU A 251 -7.41 -7.79 0.16
C LEU A 251 -8.42 -7.70 -0.98
N ASN A 252 -8.91 -6.49 -1.29
CA ASN A 252 -9.82 -6.27 -2.41
C ASN A 252 -9.13 -6.60 -3.75
N LEU A 253 -7.87 -6.20 -3.92
CA LEU A 253 -7.09 -6.53 -5.11
C LEU A 253 -6.91 -8.05 -5.27
N HIS A 254 -6.55 -8.76 -4.20
CA HIS A 254 -6.45 -10.23 -4.23
C HIS A 254 -7.79 -10.89 -4.62
N ARG A 255 -8.92 -10.35 -4.15
CA ARG A 255 -10.26 -10.83 -4.55
C ARG A 255 -10.47 -10.72 -6.06
N THR A 256 -10.12 -9.58 -6.65
CA THR A 256 -10.30 -9.35 -8.08
C THR A 256 -9.42 -10.26 -8.93
N THR A 257 -8.17 -10.48 -8.53
CA THR A 257 -7.24 -11.39 -9.23
C THR A 257 -7.74 -12.83 -9.20
N MET A 258 -8.16 -13.33 -8.03
CA MET A 258 -8.66 -14.71 -7.90
C MET A 258 -9.96 -14.95 -8.67
N ASN A 259 -10.90 -14.01 -8.61
CA ASN A 259 -12.16 -14.12 -9.36
C ASN A 259 -11.89 -14.09 -10.88
N GLY A 260 -10.93 -13.29 -11.33
CA GLY A 260 -10.48 -13.28 -12.72
C GLY A 260 -9.90 -14.63 -13.16
N SER A 261 -9.04 -15.24 -12.33
CA SER A 261 -8.49 -16.58 -12.61
C SER A 261 -9.58 -17.66 -12.63
N ARG A 262 -10.51 -17.67 -11.67
CA ARG A 262 -11.59 -18.68 -11.63
C ARG A 262 -12.53 -18.58 -12.83
N ASN A 263 -12.85 -17.36 -13.27
CA ASN A 263 -13.66 -17.16 -14.48
C ASN A 263 -12.89 -17.58 -15.74
N TYR A 264 -11.57 -17.34 -15.80
CA TYR A 264 -10.74 -17.80 -16.91
C TYR A 264 -10.69 -19.33 -16.97
N ASP A 265 -10.47 -20.02 -15.84
CA ASP A 265 -10.44 -21.48 -15.80
C ASP A 265 -11.79 -22.10 -16.18
N ALA A 266 -12.91 -21.51 -15.73
CA ALA A 266 -14.26 -21.94 -16.11
C ALA A 266 -14.55 -21.72 -17.61
N THR A 267 -14.07 -20.63 -18.19
CA THR A 267 -14.26 -20.34 -19.63
C THR A 267 -13.34 -21.20 -20.50
N THR A 268 -12.15 -21.54 -20.01
CA THR A 268 -11.18 -22.40 -20.73
C THR A 268 -11.63 -23.87 -20.75
N THR A 269 -12.57 -24.26 -19.89
CA THR A 269 -13.21 -25.59 -19.97
C THR A 269 -14.32 -25.67 -21.03
N GLU A 270 -14.82 -24.54 -21.53
CA GLU A 270 -15.87 -24.48 -22.57
C GLU A 270 -15.39 -24.03 -23.95
N PHE A 271 -14.24 -23.37 -24.08
CA PHE A 271 -13.76 -22.93 -25.39
C PHE A 271 -12.24 -23.04 -25.49
N GLY A 272 -11.77 -24.00 -26.29
CA GLY A 272 -10.38 -24.08 -26.68
C GLY A 272 -9.93 -22.82 -27.42
N SER A 273 -8.73 -22.35 -27.08
CA SER A 273 -7.92 -21.43 -27.88
C SER A 273 -8.48 -20.03 -28.15
N VAL A 274 -8.37 -19.11 -27.16
CA VAL A 274 -7.96 -17.72 -27.44
C VAL A 274 -7.06 -17.22 -26.31
N MET A 275 -5.78 -17.05 -26.63
CA MET A 275 -4.78 -16.46 -25.73
C MET A 275 -5.07 -14.96 -25.55
N SER A 276 -5.57 -14.56 -24.39
CA SER A 276 -5.71 -13.15 -24.02
C SER A 276 -4.68 -12.77 -22.96
N THR A 277 -3.81 -11.83 -23.32
CA THR A 277 -2.68 -11.34 -22.54
C THR A 277 -3.16 -10.52 -21.33
N ASN A 278 -3.27 -11.15 -20.15
CA ASN A 278 -3.46 -10.44 -18.88
C ASN A 278 -2.19 -10.45 -18.02
N MET A 279 -1.86 -9.27 -17.48
CA MET A 279 -0.66 -8.94 -16.72
C MET A 279 -0.38 -9.91 -15.58
N ARG A 280 0.65 -10.76 -15.74
CA ARG A 280 1.26 -11.52 -14.66
C ARG A 280 2.48 -10.77 -14.15
N PHE A 281 2.49 -10.40 -12.87
CA PHE A 281 3.71 -9.98 -12.18
C PHE A 281 4.55 -11.22 -11.87
N THR A 282 5.26 -11.74 -12.87
CA THR A 282 6.30 -12.75 -12.66
C THR A 282 7.65 -12.07 -12.80
N SER A 283 8.33 -11.81 -11.69
CA SER A 283 9.80 -11.75 -11.75
C SER A 283 10.30 -13.18 -11.96
N ARG A 284 10.52 -13.58 -13.21
CA ARG A 284 11.30 -14.80 -13.49
C ARG A 284 12.77 -14.47 -13.18
N PHE A 285 13.26 -14.97 -12.05
CA PHE A 285 14.69 -15.21 -11.90
C PHE A 285 15.05 -16.43 -12.76
N GLY A 286 16.09 -16.27 -13.59
CA GLY A 286 16.50 -17.26 -14.57
C GLY A 286 16.83 -18.60 -13.93
N THR A 287 16.22 -19.65 -14.47
CA THR A 287 16.69 -21.02 -14.34
C THR A 287 16.71 -21.61 -15.74
N THR A 288 17.92 -21.98 -16.16
CA THR A 288 18.28 -22.60 -17.42
C THR A 288 17.58 -23.95 -17.53
N ASN A 289 16.72 -24.14 -18.54
CA ASN A 289 16.13 -25.45 -18.83
C ASN A 289 17.19 -26.32 -19.51
N VAL A 290 17.72 -27.28 -18.76
CA VAL A 290 18.35 -28.48 -19.31
C VAL A 290 17.23 -29.41 -19.76
N HIS A 291 17.17 -29.69 -21.05
CA HIS A 291 16.27 -30.69 -21.63
C HIS A 291 16.70 -32.08 -21.15
N THR A 292 15.87 -32.75 -20.36
CA THR A 292 15.91 -34.21 -20.19
C THR A 292 14.63 -34.80 -20.80
N ASN A 293 14.73 -35.25 -22.04
CA ASN A 293 13.72 -36.12 -22.64
C ASN A 293 14.01 -37.55 -22.20
N GLY A 294 13.16 -38.08 -21.32
CA GLY A 294 13.02 -39.53 -21.12
C GLY A 294 11.71 -39.96 -21.76
N ALA A 295 11.79 -40.78 -22.80
CA ALA A 295 10.65 -41.57 -23.27
C ALA A 295 11.16 -42.83 -23.97
N HIS A 296 10.84 -43.95 -23.32
CA HIS A 296 10.40 -45.22 -23.85
C HIS A 296 11.26 -45.99 -24.87
N GLU A 297 11.73 -47.12 -24.34
CA GLU A 297 12.22 -48.34 -24.97
C GLU A 297 11.09 -49.05 -25.72
N GLU A 298 11.29 -49.34 -27.01
CA GLU A 298 10.65 -50.48 -27.71
C GLU A 298 11.56 -50.94 -28.87
N ASP A 299 11.82 -52.25 -28.87
CA ASP A 299 12.73 -52.98 -29.74
C ASP A 299 12.25 -53.09 -31.21
N ALA A 300 13.18 -52.98 -32.17
CA ALA A 300 13.44 -53.98 -33.22
C ALA A 300 14.39 -53.45 -34.33
N PRO A 301 15.25 -54.30 -34.95
CA PRO A 301 16.37 -53.83 -35.77
C PRO A 301 16.20 -54.04 -37.29
N SER A 302 17.01 -53.28 -38.04
CA SER A 302 17.52 -53.52 -39.41
C SER A 302 16.50 -53.49 -40.57
N ASN A 303 16.74 -52.66 -41.59
CA ASN A 303 17.52 -53.02 -42.78
C ASN A 303 17.42 -51.94 -43.89
N SER A 304 18.52 -51.87 -44.64
CA SER A 304 18.88 -51.19 -45.90
C SER A 304 17.85 -50.68 -46.95
N ARG A 305 18.40 -49.79 -47.81
CA ARG A 305 18.06 -49.40 -49.22
C ARG A 305 17.42 -48.01 -49.39
N SER A 306 18.13 -47.05 -50.03
CA SER A 306 18.16 -46.77 -51.50
C SER A 306 16.81 -46.21 -51.97
N ALA A 307 16.64 -45.15 -52.76
CA ALA A 307 17.49 -44.22 -53.50
C ALA A 307 16.54 -43.16 -54.12
N GLY A 308 17.09 -42.06 -54.64
CA GLY A 308 16.43 -41.14 -55.58
C GLY A 308 15.64 -40.01 -54.91
N GLY A 309 15.73 -38.76 -55.34
CA GLY A 309 16.37 -38.17 -56.51
C GLY A 309 15.76 -36.78 -56.73
N SER A 310 16.58 -35.87 -57.24
CA SER A 310 16.20 -34.70 -58.04
C SER A 310 15.67 -33.44 -57.33
N SER A 311 16.64 -32.57 -57.04
CA SER A 311 16.68 -31.14 -57.42
C SER A 311 15.56 -30.57 -58.30
N VAL A 312 15.03 -29.39 -57.96
CA VAL A 312 15.01 -28.20 -58.85
C VAL A 312 15.12 -26.92 -58.00
N THR A 313 15.97 -26.03 -58.51
CA THR A 313 16.43 -24.71 -58.11
C THR A 313 15.40 -23.57 -58.18
N ALA A 314 15.51 -22.67 -57.20
CA ALA A 314 15.53 -21.20 -57.26
C ALA A 314 14.78 -20.41 -58.35
N ALA A 315 14.00 -19.41 -57.92
CA ALA A 315 13.97 -18.07 -58.51
C ALA A 315 13.50 -17.01 -57.48
N THR A 316 14.18 -15.88 -57.51
CA THR A 316 14.11 -14.68 -56.63
C THR A 316 13.51 -13.48 -57.37
N SER A 317 13.09 -12.45 -56.61
CA SER A 317 12.91 -11.02 -56.99
C SER A 317 11.73 -10.71 -57.94
N GLU A 318 11.05 -9.56 -57.96
CA GLU A 318 10.97 -8.29 -57.21
C GLU A 318 9.70 -7.58 -57.75
N ASP A 319 9.22 -6.56 -57.03
CA ASP A 319 8.51 -5.34 -57.49
C ASP A 319 7.30 -5.43 -58.45
N TYR A 320 6.16 -4.87 -58.03
CA TYR A 320 5.67 -3.62 -58.64
C TYR A 320 4.53 -2.96 -57.84
N GLU A 321 4.59 -1.63 -57.90
CA GLU A 321 3.75 -0.59 -57.33
C GLU A 321 2.23 -0.64 -57.57
N MET A 322 1.54 -0.10 -56.56
CA MET A 322 0.61 1.03 -56.66
C MET A 322 -0.37 1.03 -57.87
N ARG A 323 -1.65 0.77 -57.59
CA ARG A 323 -2.73 1.47 -58.30
C ARG A 323 -3.95 1.69 -57.44
N ASP A 324 -4.00 2.93 -56.98
CA ASP A 324 -5.14 3.69 -56.52
C ASP A 324 -6.29 3.71 -57.56
N MET A 325 -7.47 4.14 -57.11
CA MET A 325 -8.76 4.28 -57.84
C MET A 325 -9.58 3.01 -58.10
N ARG A 326 -10.68 2.87 -57.34
CA ARG A 326 -12.05 3.18 -57.84
C ARG A 326 -13.13 2.97 -56.76
N THR A 327 -13.82 4.08 -56.45
CA THR A 327 -15.28 4.27 -56.41
C THR A 327 -16.13 3.22 -55.65
N LEU A 328 -17.01 3.58 -54.73
CA LEU A 328 -18.24 4.34 -55.00
C LEU A 328 -18.90 4.81 -53.69
N THR A 329 -19.35 6.07 -53.74
CA THR A 329 -20.48 6.72 -53.01
C THR A 329 -20.50 6.70 -51.50
#